data_AF-A0A2N5FFA2-F1
#
_entry.id   AF-A0A2N5FFA2-F1
#
_cell.length_a   1.000
_cell.length_b   1.000
_cell.length_c   1.000
_cell.angle_alpha   90.00
_cell.angle_beta   90.00
_cell.angle_gamma   90.00
#
_symmetry.space_group_name_H-M   'P 1'
#
loop_
_entity.id
_entity.type
_entity.pdbx_description
1 polymer ?
#
loop_
_entity_poly.entity_id
_entity_poly.type
_entity_poly.pdbx_seq_one_letter_code
_entity_poly.pdbx_strand_id
1 'polypeptide(L)'
;MAEAKRGKLKLYVGAAPGVGKSFKMLQDAHDMKIEGIDVVIGLIETHGRKETEDLIKDIEIIPLKTMQYKGSMFRELNLNEIIERKPNTVVIDELAHTNIPGSKNKKRYIDIEERYCKSASYHANPAGAISENEMGRNQKGFNC
;
A
#
# COMPACT_ATOMS: atom_id res chain seq x y z
N MET A 1 5.05 -31.04 2.00
CA MET A 1 4.19 -29.93 2.46
C MET A 1 4.95 -28.64 2.17
N ALA A 2 4.60 -27.93 1.10
CA ALA A 2 5.24 -26.65 0.80
C ALA A 2 4.71 -25.61 1.78
N GLU A 3 5.57 -25.11 2.66
CA GLU A 3 5.27 -24.01 3.55
C GLU A 3 4.88 -22.80 2.67
N ALA A 4 3.62 -22.36 2.75
CA ALA A 4 3.16 -21.22 1.99
C ALA A 4 4.06 -20.02 2.34
N LYS A 5 4.85 -19.53 1.38
CA LYS A 5 5.66 -18.32 1.55
C LYS A 5 4.70 -17.18 1.93
N ARG A 6 4.66 -16.86 3.21
CA ARG A 6 3.86 -15.78 3.78
C ARG A 6 4.30 -14.46 3.16
N GLY A 7 3.33 -13.62 2.81
CA GLY A 7 3.60 -12.29 2.30
C GLY A 7 4.29 -11.42 3.34
N LYS A 8 5.23 -10.56 2.95
CA LYS A 8 5.93 -9.66 3.89
C LYS A 8 5.35 -8.25 3.83
N LEU A 9 5.09 -7.60 4.96
CA LEU A 9 4.74 -6.18 5.00
C LEU A 9 5.92 -5.33 5.47
N LYS A 10 6.36 -4.39 4.64
CA LYS A 10 7.33 -3.34 4.97
C LYS A 10 6.61 -2.02 5.16
N LEU A 11 6.75 -1.44 6.35
CA LEU A 11 6.18 -0.13 6.69
C LEU A 11 7.25 0.96 6.61
N TYR A 12 6.95 2.04 5.87
CA TYR A 12 7.77 3.24 5.79
C TYR A 12 7.23 4.23 6.82
N VAL A 13 7.99 4.44 7.90
CA VAL A 13 7.59 5.26 9.04
C VAL A 13 8.47 6.50 9.15
N GLY A 14 7.95 7.58 9.75
CA GLY A 14 8.68 8.84 9.83
C GLY A 14 8.03 9.84 10.77
N ALA A 15 8.87 10.64 11.43
CA ALA A 15 8.50 11.51 12.55
C ALA A 15 7.57 12.69 12.17
N ALA A 16 7.46 13.02 10.88
CA ALA A 16 6.62 14.11 10.40
C ALA A 16 6.04 13.84 8.99
N PRO A 17 4.98 14.55 8.57
CA PRO A 17 4.60 14.66 7.17
C PRO A 17 5.72 15.30 6.34
N GLY A 18 5.84 14.92 5.06
CA GLY A 18 6.82 15.52 4.15
C GLY A 18 8.26 15.00 4.27
N VAL A 19 8.58 14.12 5.22
CA VAL A 19 9.93 13.54 5.42
C VAL A 19 10.37 12.53 4.34
N GLY A 20 9.65 12.46 3.20
CA GLY A 20 10.05 11.63 2.06
C GLY A 20 9.65 10.15 2.12
N LYS A 21 8.69 9.75 2.97
CA LYS A 21 8.26 8.34 3.08
C LYS A 21 7.81 7.73 1.75
N SER A 22 6.88 8.39 1.06
CA SER A 22 6.37 7.94 -0.25
C SER A 22 7.48 7.91 -1.30
N PHE A 23 8.38 8.88 -1.27
CA PHE A 23 9.53 8.93 -2.17
C PHE A 23 10.46 7.73 -1.96
N LYS A 24 10.85 7.45 -0.71
CA LYS A 24 11.71 6.29 -0.39
C LYS A 24 11.02 4.96 -0.70
N MET A 25 9.71 4.87 -0.48
CA MET A 25 8.92 3.69 -0.84
C MET A 25 8.94 3.42 -2.35
N LEU A 26 8.78 4.47 -3.18
CA LEU A 26 8.87 4.34 -4.64
C LEU A 26 10.29 4.07 -5.12
N GLN A 27 11.31 4.64 -4.47
CA GLN A 27 12.71 4.32 -4.78
C GLN A 27 13.01 2.84 -4.56
N ASP A 28 12.58 2.28 -3.43
CA ASP A 28 12.76 0.84 -3.16
C ASP A 28 11.97 -0.01 -4.16
N ALA A 29 10.81 0.46 -4.64
CA ALA A 29 10.03 -0.23 -5.67
C ALA A 29 10.76 -0.24 -7.03
N HIS A 30 11.48 0.83 -7.37
CA HIS A 30 12.37 0.87 -8.53
C HIS A 30 13.52 -0.10 -8.41
N ASP A 31 14.21 -0.10 -7.28
CA ASP A 31 15.33 -1.00 -7.03
C ASP A 31 14.88 -2.46 -7.20
N MET A 32 13.71 -2.82 -6.66
CA MET A 32 13.09 -4.14 -6.85
C MET A 32 12.78 -4.46 -8.32
N LYS A 33 12.25 -3.49 -9.07
CA LYS A 33 11.97 -3.68 -10.50
C LYS A 33 13.25 -3.89 -11.30
N ILE A 34 14.33 -3.18 -10.97
CA ILE A 34 15.66 -3.36 -11.58
C ILE A 34 16.20 -4.76 -11.28
N GLU A 35 15.94 -5.30 -10.09
CA GLU A 35 16.26 -6.67 -9.71
C GLU A 35 15.36 -7.74 -10.37
N GLY A 36 14.38 -7.34 -11.18
CA GLY A 36 13.48 -8.23 -11.89
C GLY A 36 12.29 -8.74 -11.07
N ILE A 37 11.99 -8.09 -9.93
CA ILE A 37 10.82 -8.38 -9.11
C ILE A 37 9.59 -7.74 -9.76
N ASP A 38 8.47 -8.47 -9.85
CA ASP A 38 7.21 -7.95 -10.37
C ASP A 38 6.55 -7.01 -9.34
N VAL A 39 6.62 -5.71 -9.59
CA VAL A 39 6.12 -4.66 -8.70
C VAL A 39 4.99 -3.89 -9.35
N VAL A 40 3.89 -3.70 -8.62
CA VAL A 40 2.76 -2.85 -9.04
C VAL A 40 2.44 -1.78 -7.98
N ILE A 41 1.91 -0.65 -8.43
CA ILE A 41 1.34 0.40 -7.58
C ILE A 41 -0.16 0.15 -7.47
N GLY A 42 -0.64 -0.08 -6.24
CA GLY A 42 -2.07 -0.18 -5.95
C GLY A 42 -2.69 1.17 -5.63
N LEU A 43 -1.99 1.98 -4.84
CA LEU A 43 -2.40 3.35 -4.48
C LEU A 43 -1.17 4.15 -4.13
N ILE A 44 -1.07 5.38 -4.64
CA ILE A 44 -0.02 6.33 -4.33
C ILE A 44 -0.61 7.73 -4.32
N GLU A 45 -0.18 8.55 -3.36
CA GLU A 45 -0.59 9.95 -3.26
C GLU A 45 0.66 10.83 -3.36
N THR A 46 0.79 11.54 -4.47
CA THR A 46 1.97 12.37 -4.76
C THR A 46 1.87 13.76 -4.14
N HIS A 47 0.66 14.23 -3.84
CA HIS A 47 0.36 15.60 -3.44
C HIS A 47 1.00 16.65 -4.38
N GLY A 48 1.09 16.35 -5.69
CA GLY A 48 1.64 17.26 -6.71
C GLY A 48 3.17 17.38 -6.70
N ARG A 49 3.89 16.50 -5.99
CA ARG A 49 5.36 16.48 -6.02
C ARG A 49 5.86 15.81 -7.29
N LYS A 50 6.33 16.63 -8.25
CA LYS A 50 6.86 16.19 -9.55
C LYS A 50 7.89 15.07 -9.47
N GLU A 51 8.84 15.16 -8.54
CA GLU A 51 9.87 14.11 -8.35
C GLU A 51 9.26 12.75 -7.97
N THR A 52 8.13 12.75 -7.25
CA THR A 52 7.42 11.53 -6.87
C THR A 52 6.61 10.99 -8.06
N GLU A 53 6.05 11.87 -8.88
CA GLU A 53 5.33 11.50 -10.10
C GLU A 53 6.23 10.88 -11.17
N ASP A 54 7.47 11.37 -11.27
CA ASP A 54 8.45 10.80 -12.19
C ASP A 54 8.81 9.36 -11.81
N LEU A 55 8.88 9.04 -10.50
CA LEU A 55 9.06 7.66 -10.02
C LEU A 55 7.84 6.76 -10.28
N ILE A 56 6.66 7.29 -10.60
CA ILE A 56 5.48 6.44 -10.84
C ILE A 56 5.45 5.92 -12.28
N LYS A 57 5.95 6.71 -13.25
CA LYS A 57 5.80 6.45 -14.69
C LYS A 57 6.35 5.09 -15.14
N ASP A 58 7.35 4.62 -14.42
CA ASP A 58 8.10 3.41 -14.75
C ASP A 58 7.63 2.19 -13.94
N ILE A 59 6.50 2.24 -13.23
CA ILE A 59 5.92 1.10 -12.50
C ILE A 59 4.47 0.89 -12.95
N GLU A 60 4.06 -0.38 -13.11
CA GLU A 60 2.68 -0.71 -13.49
C GLU A 60 1.70 -0.22 -12.40
N ILE A 61 0.62 0.47 -12.80
CA ILE A 61 -0.39 0.99 -11.87
C ILE A 61 -1.68 0.22 -12.05
N ILE A 62 -2.19 -0.35 -10.94
CA ILE A 62 -3.51 -0.96 -10.92
C ILE A 62 -4.59 0.12 -10.82
N PRO A 63 -5.59 0.14 -11.73
CA PRO A 63 -6.64 1.14 -11.68
C PRO A 63 -7.45 1.10 -10.38
N LEU A 64 -7.63 2.28 -9.77
CA LEU A 64 -8.46 2.43 -8.58
C LEU A 64 -9.93 2.09 -8.86
N LYS A 65 -10.58 1.46 -7.89
CA LYS A 65 -12.00 1.15 -7.94
C LYS A 65 -12.79 2.40 -7.61
N THR A 66 -13.77 2.73 -8.44
CA THR A 66 -14.69 3.84 -8.16
C THR A 66 -15.89 3.34 -7.36
N MET A 67 -16.24 4.04 -6.29
CA MET A 67 -17.38 3.72 -5.44
C MET A 67 -18.23 4.96 -5.19
N GLN A 68 -19.56 4.80 -5.25
CA GLN A 68 -20.49 5.86 -4.93
C GLN A 68 -20.99 5.70 -3.50
N TYR A 69 -20.91 6.76 -2.71
CA TYR A 69 -21.43 6.78 -1.35
C TYR A 69 -22.06 8.14 -1.03
N LYS A 70 -23.31 8.13 -0.54
CA LYS A 70 -24.09 9.34 -0.22
C LYS A 70 -24.08 10.40 -1.35
N GLY A 71 -24.19 9.97 -2.60
CA GLY A 71 -24.20 10.85 -3.77
C GLY A 71 -22.84 11.41 -4.19
N SER A 72 -21.76 11.08 -3.48
CA SER A 72 -20.38 11.44 -3.84
C SER A 72 -19.64 10.24 -4.43
N MET A 73 -18.74 10.51 -5.38
CA MET A 73 -17.88 9.51 -6.01
C MET A 73 -16.52 9.50 -5.34
N PHE A 74 -16.02 8.31 -5.04
CA PHE A 74 -14.74 8.11 -4.39
C PHE A 74 -13.91 7.07 -5.13
N ARG A 75 -12.59 7.14 -4.96
CA ARG A 75 -11.62 6.22 -5.55
C ARG A 75 -10.93 5.46 -4.43
N GLU A 76 -10.95 4.14 -4.51
CA GLU A 76 -10.40 3.23 -3.51
C GLU A 76 -9.46 2.21 -4.13
N LEU A 77 -8.60 1.62 -3.29
CA LEU A 77 -7.69 0.57 -3.67
C LEU A 77 -8.46 -0.63 -4.27
N ASN A 78 -8.15 -0.98 -5.52
CA ASN A 78 -8.80 -2.11 -6.18
C ASN A 78 -8.13 -3.43 -5.82
N LEU A 79 -8.51 -3.95 -4.66
CA LEU A 79 -7.92 -5.16 -4.16
C LEU A 79 -8.16 -6.36 -5.10
N ASN A 80 -9.38 -6.56 -5.58
CA ASN A 80 -9.68 -7.72 -6.43
C ASN A 80 -8.76 -7.81 -7.65
N GLU A 81 -8.50 -6.67 -8.32
CA GLU A 81 -7.60 -6.60 -9.47
C GLU A 81 -6.15 -6.95 -9.09
N ILE A 82 -5.66 -6.47 -7.95
CA ILE A 82 -4.33 -6.80 -7.45
C ILE A 82 -4.21 -8.31 -7.17
N ILE A 83 -5.26 -8.94 -6.62
CA ILE A 83 -5.27 -10.40 -6.37
C ILE A 83 -5.25 -11.16 -7.69
N GLU A 84 -6.03 -10.72 -8.66
CA GLU A 84 -6.12 -11.37 -9.98
C GLU A 84 -4.80 -11.22 -10.75
N ARG A 85 -4.13 -10.06 -10.66
CA ARG A 85 -2.82 -9.78 -11.26
C ARG A 85 -1.66 -10.56 -10.65
N LYS A 86 -1.77 -10.98 -9.38
CA LYS A 86 -0.78 -11.78 -8.64
C LYS A 86 0.68 -11.25 -8.71
N PRO A 87 0.93 -9.97 -8.41
CA PRO A 87 2.29 -9.42 -8.42
C PRO A 87 3.15 -10.00 -7.30
N ASN A 88 4.48 -9.88 -7.40
CA ASN A 88 5.38 -10.22 -6.30
C ASN A 88 5.29 -9.18 -5.17
N THR A 89 5.22 -7.89 -5.53
CA THR A 89 5.17 -6.77 -4.58
C THR A 89 4.10 -5.75 -4.97
N VAL A 90 3.39 -5.21 -3.98
CA VAL A 90 2.42 -4.12 -4.14
C VAL A 90 2.83 -2.92 -3.30
N VAL A 91 2.87 -1.75 -3.93
CA VAL A 91 3.10 -0.46 -3.26
C VAL A 91 1.77 0.21 -2.94
N ILE A 92 1.57 0.58 -1.67
CA ILE A 92 0.32 1.15 -1.15
C ILE A 92 0.63 2.32 -0.21
N ASP A 93 0.35 3.53 -0.64
CA ASP A 93 0.37 4.71 0.23
C ASP A 93 -0.91 4.84 1.07
N GLU A 94 -0.85 5.68 2.10
CA GLU A 94 -1.95 5.99 3.03
C GLU A 94 -2.65 4.78 3.67
N LEU A 95 -1.87 3.83 4.17
CA LEU A 95 -2.38 2.60 4.77
C LEU A 95 -3.23 2.81 6.04
N ALA A 96 -3.06 3.92 6.78
CA ALA A 96 -3.89 4.23 7.96
C ALA A 96 -5.16 5.05 7.65
N HIS A 97 -5.46 5.31 6.38
CA HIS A 97 -6.71 5.98 6.01
C HIS A 97 -7.91 5.16 6.52
N THR A 98 -8.89 5.86 7.08
CA THR A 98 -10.18 5.26 7.41
C THR A 98 -10.91 5.04 6.09
N ASN A 99 -11.19 3.78 5.74
CA ASN A 99 -11.92 3.48 4.51
C ASN A 99 -13.26 4.23 4.49
N ILE A 100 -13.73 4.57 3.30
CA ILE A 100 -15.00 5.26 3.15
C ILE A 100 -16.13 4.45 3.79
N PRO A 101 -17.08 5.09 4.48
CA PRO A 101 -18.23 4.38 5.02
C PRO A 101 -18.99 3.66 3.89
N GLY A 102 -19.25 2.36 4.05
CA GLY A 102 -19.75 1.48 2.98
C GLY A 102 -18.71 0.46 2.47
N SER A 103 -17.43 0.65 2.79
CA SER A 103 -16.39 -0.37 2.62
C SER A 103 -16.55 -1.50 3.64
N LYS A 104 -16.10 -2.71 3.26
CA LYS A 104 -16.22 -3.93 4.10
C LYS A 104 -15.59 -3.74 5.48
N ASN A 105 -14.38 -3.17 5.51
CA ASN A 105 -13.64 -2.88 6.74
C ASN A 105 -13.51 -1.37 6.97
N LYS A 106 -13.42 -0.95 8.23
CA LYS A 106 -13.27 0.47 8.61
C LYS A 106 -11.86 1.02 8.37
N LYS A 107 -10.86 0.16 8.22
CA LYS A 107 -9.45 0.52 8.08
C LYS A 107 -8.81 -0.31 6.97
N ARG A 108 -8.09 0.36 6.07
CA ARG A 108 -7.45 -0.25 4.89
C ARG A 108 -6.47 -1.36 5.24
N TYR A 109 -5.76 -1.21 6.36
CA TYR A 109 -4.81 -2.22 6.83
C TYR A 109 -5.48 -3.57 7.12
N ILE A 110 -6.73 -3.59 7.60
CA ILE A 110 -7.48 -4.82 7.90
C ILE A 110 -7.81 -5.55 6.59
N ASP A 111 -8.11 -4.82 5.52
CA ASP A 111 -8.35 -5.43 4.20
C ASP A 111 -7.11 -6.16 3.67
N ILE A 112 -5.93 -5.60 3.94
CA ILE A 112 -4.64 -6.17 3.54
C ILE A 112 -4.31 -7.39 4.43
N GLU A 113 -4.49 -7.31 5.74
CA GLU A 113 -4.30 -8.46 6.63
C GLU A 113 -5.25 -9.63 6.30
N GLU A 114 -6.55 -9.35 6.11
CA GLU A 114 -7.58 -10.38 5.90
C GLU A 114 -7.42 -11.12 4.56
N ARG A 115 -7.03 -10.44 3.48
CA ARG A 115 -7.12 -11.00 2.12
C ARG A 115 -5.80 -11.36 1.46
N TYR A 116 -4.67 -10.85 1.93
CA TYR A 116 -3.46 -10.77 1.09
C TYR A 116 -2.19 -11.41 1.64
N CYS A 117 -2.30 -11.89 2.85
CA CYS A 117 -1.25 -12.49 3.66
C CYS A 117 -0.60 -13.77 3.07
N LYS A 118 -1.10 -14.27 1.93
CA LYS A 118 -0.82 -15.64 1.46
C LYS A 118 0.24 -15.78 0.36
N SER A 119 0.70 -14.71 -0.31
CA SER A 119 1.70 -14.89 -1.39
C SER A 119 2.53 -13.68 -1.87
N ALA A 120 2.14 -12.43 -1.61
CA ALA A 120 2.85 -11.25 -2.13
C ALA A 120 3.40 -10.35 -1.00
N SER A 121 4.42 -9.56 -1.30
CA SER A 121 4.99 -8.57 -0.37
C SER A 121 4.31 -7.20 -0.53
N TYR A 122 4.24 -6.42 0.54
CA TYR A 122 3.57 -5.12 0.58
C TYR A 122 4.51 -4.07 1.11
N HIS A 123 4.58 -2.95 0.41
CA HIS A 123 5.35 -1.79 0.80
C HIS A 123 4.36 -0.67 1.05
N ALA A 124 4.31 -0.19 2.29
CA ALA A 124 3.26 0.73 2.66
C ALA A 124 3.68 1.87 3.58
N ASN A 125 3.03 3.02 3.38
CA ASN A 125 3.19 4.21 4.20
C ASN A 125 1.85 4.53 4.89
N PRO A 126 1.76 4.60 6.22
CA PRO A 126 0.50 4.78 6.94
C PRO A 126 -0.12 6.18 6.85
N ALA A 127 0.47 7.15 6.15
CA ALA A 127 0.12 8.59 6.19
C ALA A 127 0.36 9.26 7.55
N GLY A 128 0.74 10.55 7.52
CA GLY A 128 0.98 11.36 8.72
C GLY A 128 2.25 11.01 9.50
N ALA A 129 2.43 11.64 10.66
CA ALA A 129 3.36 11.19 11.68
C ALA A 129 2.66 10.10 12.51
N ILE A 130 3.31 8.95 12.68
CA ILE A 130 2.82 7.87 13.55
C ILE A 130 3.59 7.93 14.85
N SER A 131 2.86 7.97 15.96
CA SER A 131 3.46 7.92 17.30
C SER A 131 4.12 6.55 17.56
N GLU A 132 5.18 6.50 18.39
CA GLU A 132 5.85 5.24 18.75
C GLU A 132 4.88 4.17 19.31
N ASN A 133 3.80 4.60 19.98
CA ASN A 133 2.76 3.72 20.50
C ASN A 133 1.84 3.10 19.43
N GLU A 134 1.67 3.76 18.28
CA GLU A 134 0.96 3.20 17.13
C GLU A 134 1.84 2.23 16.34
N MET A 135 3.16 2.46 16.31
CA MET A 135 4.13 1.53 15.72
C MET A 135 4.10 0.15 16.38
N GLY A 136 4.04 0.09 17.71
CA GLY A 136 4.03 -1.17 18.45
C GLY A 136 2.78 -2.04 18.25
N ARG A 137 1.62 -1.45 17.95
CA ARG A 137 0.39 -2.18 17.63
C ARG A 137 0.32 -2.60 16.16
N ASN A 138 0.78 -1.74 15.24
CA ASN A 138 0.80 -2.02 13.81
C ASN A 138 1.97 -2.91 13.36
N GLN A 139 2.96 -3.19 14.21
CA GLN A 139 3.97 -4.22 13.93
C GLN A 139 3.64 -5.59 14.53
N LYS A 140 2.87 -5.62 15.64
CA LYS A 140 2.51 -6.88 16.33
C LYS A 140 1.30 -7.61 15.72
N GLY A 141 0.43 -6.91 14.96
CA GLY A 141 -0.72 -7.52 14.28
C GLY A 141 -0.38 -8.19 12.94
N PHE A 142 0.68 -7.73 12.26
CA PHE A 142 0.91 -7.99 10.84
C PHE A 142 1.94 -9.10 10.60
N ASN A 143 1.86 -10.18 11.37
CA ASN A 143 2.54 -11.41 11.02
C ASN A 143 1.67 -12.20 10.05
N CYS A 144 1.79 -11.82 8.79
CA CYS A 144 1.78 -12.78 7.71
C CYS A 144 3.09 -13.57 7.80
#